data_AF-A0A7R6XYE6-F1
#
_entry.id   AF-A0A7R6XYE6-F1
#
_cell.length_a   1.000
_cell.length_b   1.000
_cell.length_c   1.000
_cell.angle_alpha   90.00
_cell.angle_beta   90.00
_cell.angle_gamma   90.00
#
_symmetry.space_group_name_H-M   'P 1'
#
loop_
_entity.id
_entity.type
_entity.pdbx_description
1 polymer ?
#
loop_
_entity_poly.entity_id
_entity_poly.type
_entity_poly.pdbx_seq_one_letter_code
_entity_poly.pdbx_strand_id
1 'polypeptide(L)'
;MDSAVVVVEKDGDKGQDLVCMVTPADADVVKVHRRLSDMLPNDRVPRLVVPLVGLPFTANGKLDQRALERIAKEALRANMNHAKPQTEHPAGSPLDLLLEAVHATKGRWVFASLTARECDIDSLNFLDIQLKLAEAGLMFGEDVYQEQDQSLGEWARRIQPMDRCESLANSSGKSGQGVDFRDELAQIIEYIEKRAPSTIVLHSSLVALRNVAAKEVTKILLDWIERIASSSTVMLPAFTLSYCTTQRFHWTETKSEAGVLADLVLRELPAGRTKHPAYSMVVTGPRAQELCEADWWKYDPFGDDSIFGEISRSAGLIVGLGTSSFTHVHRCELLADVPYSKTVNLQGLADFGGGPINVSTPVYIRDIKGLPEHSFLAHDTTRDVREMRDVLREFPVAGTCARLVDAIDMESKLVPIMRTEPFGFLHLEARAEARQAYPSEEHGNLAPD
;
A
#
# COMPACT_ATOMS: atom_id res chain seq x y z
N MET A 1 38.05 -24.02 -19.85
CA MET A 1 37.31 -23.68 -18.61
C MET A 1 36.81 -24.98 -18.06
N ASP A 2 37.30 -25.36 -16.89
CA ASP A 2 36.74 -26.51 -16.19
C ASP A 2 35.65 -26.00 -15.26
N SER A 3 34.54 -26.73 -15.17
CA SER A 3 33.40 -26.35 -14.34
C SER A 3 32.82 -27.57 -13.64
N ALA A 4 32.41 -27.37 -12.39
CA ALA A 4 31.68 -28.36 -11.61
C ALA A 4 30.41 -27.71 -11.05
N VAL A 5 29.32 -28.46 -10.96
CA VAL A 5 28.09 -28.02 -10.29
C VAL A 5 27.87 -28.91 -9.08
N VAL A 6 27.65 -28.27 -7.94
CA VAL A 6 27.44 -28.92 -6.65
C VAL A 6 26.04 -28.59 -6.16
N VAL A 7 25.29 -29.61 -5.81
CA VAL A 7 24.00 -29.47 -5.15
C VAL A 7 24.25 -29.49 -3.65
N VAL A 8 23.81 -28.45 -2.94
CA VAL A 8 23.92 -28.36 -1.49
C VAL A 8 22.52 -28.40 -0.90
N GLU A 9 22.25 -29.42 -0.08
CA GLU A 9 21.02 -29.45 0.73
C GLU A 9 21.05 -28.33 1.77
N LYS A 10 19.93 -27.62 1.92
CA LYS A 10 19.75 -26.64 3.00
C LYS A 10 19.66 -27.36 4.34
N ASP A 11 20.11 -26.71 5.41
CA ASP A 11 19.89 -27.23 6.76
C ASP A 11 18.37 -27.17 7.08
N GLY A 12 17.72 -28.33 7.13
CA GLY A 12 16.26 -28.51 7.32
C GLY A 12 15.51 -28.93 6.04
N ASP A 13 14.29 -29.46 6.20
CA ASP A 13 13.50 -30.16 5.15
C ASP A 13 12.91 -29.24 4.05
N LYS A 14 13.68 -28.23 3.61
CA LYS A 14 13.23 -27.21 2.64
C LYS A 14 14.27 -26.95 1.54
N GLY A 15 14.49 -27.95 0.68
CA GLY A 15 15.02 -27.75 -0.67
C GLY A 15 16.55 -27.73 -0.85
N GLN A 16 16.99 -27.70 -2.11
CA GLN A 16 18.39 -27.79 -2.55
C GLN A 16 18.84 -26.47 -3.20
N ASP A 17 20.04 -25.99 -2.87
CA ASP A 17 20.71 -24.87 -3.55
C ASP A 17 21.76 -25.39 -4.53
N LEU A 18 21.80 -24.82 -5.73
CA LEU A 18 22.81 -25.11 -6.75
C LEU A 18 23.97 -24.12 -6.66
N VAL A 19 25.20 -24.61 -6.54
CA VAL A 19 26.43 -23.80 -6.58
C VAL A 19 27.28 -24.26 -7.74
N CYS A 20 27.62 -23.34 -8.64
CA CYS A 20 28.51 -23.60 -9.76
C CYS A 20 29.93 -23.15 -9.43
N MET A 21 30.91 -24.00 -9.65
CA MET A 21 32.33 -23.68 -9.48
C MET A 21 33.00 -23.63 -10.85
N VAL A 22 33.72 -22.54 -11.10
CA VAL A 22 34.36 -22.27 -12.39
C VAL A 22 35.84 -21.97 -12.20
N THR A 23 36.66 -22.36 -13.17
CA THR A 23 38.07 -21.97 -13.25
C THR A 23 38.31 -21.19 -14.54
N PRO A 24 39.27 -20.25 -14.56
CA PRO A 24 40.20 -19.82 -13.49
C PRO A 24 39.59 -18.88 -12.44
N ALA A 25 40.37 -18.51 -11.41
CA ALA A 25 39.91 -17.67 -10.29
C ALA A 25 39.50 -16.24 -10.67
N ASP A 26 39.92 -15.77 -11.84
CA ASP A 26 39.59 -14.48 -12.45
C ASP A 26 38.44 -14.59 -13.47
N ALA A 27 37.70 -15.71 -13.47
CA ALA A 27 36.52 -15.86 -14.31
C ALA A 27 35.45 -14.80 -14.00
N ASP A 28 34.85 -14.25 -15.05
CA ASP A 28 33.74 -13.30 -14.97
C ASP A 28 32.45 -14.01 -14.54
N VAL A 29 32.23 -14.03 -13.22
CA VAL A 29 31.11 -14.67 -12.53
C VAL A 29 29.76 -14.14 -13.03
N VAL A 30 29.65 -12.85 -13.31
CA VAL A 30 28.41 -12.19 -13.75
C VAL A 30 28.03 -12.66 -15.15
N LYS A 31 29.00 -12.68 -16.07
CA LYS A 31 28.80 -13.17 -17.44
C LYS A 31 28.43 -14.66 -17.47
N VAL A 32 29.02 -15.46 -16.58
CA VAL A 32 28.68 -16.88 -16.44
C VAL A 32 27.26 -17.06 -15.93
N HIS A 33 26.87 -16.37 -14.85
CA HIS A 33 25.53 -16.47 -14.29
C HIS A 33 24.45 -16.03 -15.28
N ARG A 34 24.66 -14.90 -15.98
CA ARG A 34 23.73 -14.40 -17.01
C ARG A 34 23.50 -15.44 -18.10
N ARG A 35 24.59 -15.99 -18.66
CA ARG A 35 24.52 -17.01 -19.70
C ARG A 35 23.81 -18.28 -19.24
N LEU A 36 23.98 -18.68 -17.98
CA LEU A 36 23.27 -19.82 -17.40
C LEU A 36 21.78 -19.53 -17.21
N SER A 37 21.43 -18.30 -16.83
CA SER A 37 20.03 -17.86 -16.67
C SER A 37 19.29 -17.82 -18.01
N ASP A 38 19.97 -17.41 -19.09
CA ASP A 38 19.38 -17.40 -20.44
C ASP A 38 19.15 -18.81 -21.01
N MET A 39 19.87 -19.81 -20.50
CA MET A 39 19.90 -21.17 -21.06
C MET A 39 19.18 -22.22 -20.20
N LEU A 40 18.94 -21.94 -18.92
CA LEU A 40 18.37 -22.89 -17.96
C LEU A 40 17.04 -22.37 -17.41
N PRO A 41 16.07 -23.27 -17.15
CA PRO A 41 14.89 -22.93 -16.36
C PRO A 41 15.28 -22.38 -14.97
N ASN A 42 14.47 -21.48 -14.40
CA ASN A 42 14.79 -20.76 -13.16
C ASN A 42 15.18 -21.67 -11.98
N ASP A 43 14.59 -22.87 -11.88
CA ASP A 43 14.87 -23.85 -10.82
C ASP A 43 16.24 -24.56 -10.98
N ARG A 44 16.90 -24.40 -12.13
CA ARG A 44 18.22 -24.97 -12.43
C ARG A 44 19.33 -23.93 -12.56
N VAL A 45 19.01 -22.65 -12.37
CA VAL A 45 20.01 -21.58 -12.33
C VAL A 45 20.78 -21.66 -11.01
N PRO A 46 22.13 -21.75 -11.04
CA PRO A 46 22.92 -21.78 -9.81
C PRO A 46 22.73 -20.52 -8.99
N ARG A 47 22.37 -20.68 -7.72
CA ARG A 47 22.21 -19.58 -6.76
C ARG A 47 23.52 -18.81 -6.54
N LEU A 48 24.66 -19.47 -6.73
CA LEU A 48 25.98 -18.87 -6.58
C LEU A 48 26.95 -19.46 -7.61
N VAL A 49 27.78 -18.60 -8.21
CA VAL A 49 28.92 -18.99 -9.04
C VAL A 49 30.21 -18.62 -8.29
N VAL A 50 31.09 -19.60 -8.05
CA VAL A 50 32.30 -19.46 -7.23
C VAL A 50 33.53 -19.71 -8.10
N PRO A 51 34.36 -18.69 -8.38
CA PRO A 51 35.59 -18.88 -9.14
C PRO A 51 36.67 -19.52 -8.26
N LEU A 52 37.40 -20.49 -8.82
CA LEU A 52 38.47 -21.23 -8.14
C LEU A 52 39.77 -21.18 -8.94
N VAL A 53 40.90 -21.18 -8.23
CA VAL A 53 42.24 -21.28 -8.83
C VAL A 53 42.39 -22.62 -9.59
N GLY A 54 41.75 -23.66 -9.10
CA GLY A 54 41.65 -24.98 -9.73
C GLY A 54 40.56 -25.81 -9.04
N LEU A 55 39.99 -26.78 -9.75
CA LEU A 55 39.08 -27.73 -9.13
C LEU A 55 39.86 -28.67 -8.20
N PRO A 56 39.34 -29.01 -7.01
CA PRO A 56 40.01 -29.92 -6.10
C PRO A 56 39.91 -31.36 -6.63
N PHE A 57 41.05 -32.04 -6.69
CA PHE A 57 41.14 -33.46 -7.06
C PHE A 57 41.75 -34.25 -5.90
N THR A 58 41.28 -35.48 -5.72
CA THR A 58 41.86 -36.49 -4.81
C THR A 58 43.26 -36.89 -5.29
N ALA A 59 44.05 -37.53 -4.42
CA ALA A 59 45.38 -38.07 -4.76
C ALA A 59 45.38 -39.05 -5.95
N ASN A 60 44.22 -39.63 -6.28
CA ASN A 60 44.02 -40.53 -7.43
C ASN A 60 43.52 -39.79 -8.70
N GLY A 61 43.55 -38.45 -8.71
CA GLY A 61 43.16 -37.63 -9.87
C GLY A 61 41.65 -37.53 -10.12
N LYS A 62 40.80 -38.02 -9.21
CA LYS A 62 39.34 -37.85 -9.30
C LYS A 62 38.89 -36.56 -8.64
N LEU A 63 37.86 -35.91 -9.16
CA LEU A 63 37.26 -34.71 -8.56
C LEU A 63 36.84 -34.97 -7.11
N ASP A 64 37.32 -34.13 -6.19
CA ASP A 64 37.05 -34.28 -4.75
C ASP A 64 35.69 -33.65 -4.40
N GLN A 65 34.65 -34.48 -4.46
CA GLN A 65 33.28 -34.06 -4.16
C GLN A 65 33.12 -33.51 -2.74
N ARG A 66 33.84 -34.05 -1.74
CA ARG A 66 33.75 -33.58 -0.36
C ARG A 66 34.39 -32.20 -0.20
N ALA A 67 35.52 -31.96 -0.88
CA ALA A 67 36.15 -30.65 -0.90
C ALA A 67 35.25 -29.62 -1.60
N LEU A 68 34.63 -29.99 -2.73
CA LEU A 68 33.66 -29.16 -3.44
C LEU A 68 32.44 -28.81 -2.58
N GLU A 69 31.82 -29.79 -1.91
CA GLU A 69 30.68 -29.55 -1.02
C GLU A 69 31.04 -28.61 0.14
N ARG A 70 32.21 -28.79 0.74
CA ARG A 70 32.68 -27.90 1.81
C ARG A 70 32.87 -26.47 1.32
N ILE A 71 33.53 -26.28 0.18
CA ILE A 71 33.74 -24.96 -0.44
C ILE A 71 32.38 -24.32 -0.78
N ALA A 72 31.42 -25.10 -1.30
CA ALA A 72 30.08 -24.60 -1.61
C ALA A 72 29.34 -24.13 -0.35
N LYS A 73 29.38 -24.91 0.74
CA LYS A 73 28.78 -24.54 2.03
C LYS A 73 29.43 -23.30 2.65
N GLU A 74 30.75 -23.19 2.58
CA GLU A 74 31.50 -22.02 3.05
C GLU A 74 31.16 -20.76 2.23
N ALA A 75 31.10 -20.88 0.90
CA ALA A 75 30.75 -19.77 0.01
C ALA A 75 29.30 -19.30 0.21
N LEU A 76 28.34 -20.23 0.40
CA LEU A 76 26.96 -19.90 0.73
C LEU A 76 26.87 -19.18 2.09
N ARG A 77 27.60 -19.63 3.11
CA ARG A 77 27.66 -18.99 4.44
C ARG A 77 28.31 -17.59 4.37
N ALA A 78 29.37 -17.44 3.58
CA ALA A 78 30.05 -16.15 3.38
C ALA A 78 29.15 -15.16 2.63
N ASN A 79 28.45 -15.60 1.59
CA ASN A 79 27.49 -14.79 0.83
C ASN A 79 26.29 -14.32 1.68
N MET A 80 25.86 -15.12 2.66
CA MET A 80 24.83 -14.70 3.61
C MET A 80 25.31 -13.66 4.63
N ASN A 81 26.62 -13.60 4.90
CA ASN A 81 27.18 -12.79 5.99
C ASN A 81 27.96 -11.54 5.54
N HIS A 82 28.40 -11.44 4.28
CA HIS A 82 29.24 -10.33 3.81
C HIS A 82 28.91 -9.87 2.37
N ALA A 83 28.52 -8.59 2.28
CA ALA A 83 28.63 -7.65 1.16
C ALA A 83 27.32 -7.17 0.52
N LYS A 84 27.14 -5.83 0.55
CA LYS A 84 26.27 -5.07 -0.35
C LYS A 84 26.56 -5.55 -1.78
N PRO A 85 25.56 -5.99 -2.57
CA PRO A 85 25.81 -6.37 -3.95
C PRO A 85 26.50 -5.20 -4.64
N GLN A 86 27.60 -5.47 -5.36
CA GLN A 86 28.27 -4.43 -6.15
C GLN A 86 27.27 -3.94 -7.21
N THR A 87 26.67 -2.78 -6.97
CA THR A 87 25.68 -2.17 -7.86
C THR A 87 26.40 -1.35 -8.94
N GLU A 88 26.01 -1.51 -10.20
CA GLU A 88 26.44 -0.65 -11.33
C GLU A 88 25.75 0.74 -11.29
N HIS A 89 25.15 1.12 -10.15
CA HIS A 89 24.30 2.30 -9.99
C HIS A 89 24.95 3.33 -9.04
N PRO A 90 24.71 4.63 -9.27
CA PRO A 90 25.34 5.68 -8.47
C PRO A 90 24.83 5.68 -7.03
N ALA A 91 25.76 5.68 -6.07
CA ALA A 91 25.47 5.72 -4.64
C ALA A 91 24.48 6.86 -4.30
N GLY A 92 23.44 6.51 -3.54
CA GLY A 92 22.35 7.42 -3.18
C GLY A 92 21.23 7.49 -4.23
N SER A 93 21.26 6.63 -5.24
CA SER A 93 20.11 6.43 -6.14
C SER A 93 18.88 5.90 -5.37
N PRO A 94 17.65 6.11 -5.87
CA PRO A 94 16.45 5.54 -5.26
C PRO A 94 16.52 4.01 -5.10
N LEU A 95 17.19 3.33 -6.05
CA LEU A 95 17.43 1.89 -5.96
C LEU A 95 18.39 1.53 -4.83
N ASP A 96 19.50 2.25 -4.67
CA ASP A 96 20.42 1.98 -3.55
C ASP A 96 19.73 2.20 -2.20
N LEU A 97 18.96 3.28 -2.06
CA LEU A 97 18.20 3.59 -0.84
C LEU A 97 17.10 2.55 -0.58
N LEU A 98 16.43 2.06 -1.62
CA LEU A 98 15.48 0.95 -1.51
C LEU A 98 16.16 -0.34 -1.03
N LEU A 99 17.30 -0.71 -1.63
CA LEU A 99 18.04 -1.91 -1.23
C LEU A 99 18.60 -1.80 0.19
N GLU A 100 19.05 -0.61 0.60
CA GLU A 100 19.46 -0.31 1.98
C GLU A 100 18.28 -0.42 2.96
N ALA A 101 17.12 0.10 2.59
CA ALA A 101 15.89 -0.03 3.38
C ALA A 101 15.47 -1.50 3.52
N VAL A 102 15.46 -2.27 2.42
CA VAL A 102 15.15 -3.70 2.44
C VAL A 102 16.15 -4.47 3.31
N HIS A 103 17.45 -4.18 3.18
CA HIS A 103 18.49 -4.80 4.01
C HIS A 103 18.28 -4.48 5.50
N ALA A 104 18.04 -3.22 5.83
CA ALA A 104 17.82 -2.80 7.21
C ALA A 104 16.57 -3.44 7.83
N THR A 105 15.55 -3.73 7.03
CA THR A 105 14.32 -4.39 7.48
C THR A 105 14.47 -5.92 7.57
N LYS A 106 15.07 -6.56 6.56
CA LYS A 106 15.13 -8.03 6.43
C LYS A 106 16.39 -8.64 7.03
N GLY A 107 17.39 -7.84 7.38
CA GLY A 107 18.69 -8.30 7.88
C GLY A 107 19.52 -9.08 6.85
N ARG A 108 19.15 -9.04 5.57
CA ARG A 108 19.85 -9.69 4.46
C ARG A 108 19.88 -8.80 3.23
N TRP A 109 20.97 -8.83 2.48
CA TRP A 109 21.05 -8.13 1.20
C TRP A 109 20.27 -8.89 0.12
N VAL A 110 19.65 -8.14 -0.79
CA VAL A 110 18.84 -8.66 -1.91
C VAL A 110 19.30 -8.02 -3.21
N PHE A 111 19.03 -8.69 -4.34
CA PHE A 111 19.35 -8.15 -5.66
C PHE A 111 18.18 -7.34 -6.22
N ALA A 112 18.48 -6.30 -6.99
CA ALA A 112 17.47 -5.48 -7.66
C ALA A 112 16.57 -6.29 -8.63
N SER A 113 17.08 -7.41 -9.16
CA SER A 113 16.33 -8.30 -10.05
C SER A 113 15.32 -9.21 -9.33
N LEU A 114 15.43 -9.36 -8.00
CA LEU A 114 14.48 -10.17 -7.25
C LEU A 114 13.15 -9.44 -7.12
N THR A 115 12.09 -10.23 -7.12
CA THR A 115 10.75 -9.74 -6.86
C THR A 115 10.52 -9.49 -5.37
N ALA A 116 9.58 -8.62 -5.04
CA ALA A 116 9.21 -8.37 -3.64
C ALA A 116 8.71 -9.66 -2.95
N ARG A 117 8.02 -10.54 -3.70
CA ARG A 117 7.59 -11.86 -3.23
C ARG A 117 8.77 -12.76 -2.87
N GLU A 118 9.77 -12.88 -3.75
CA GLU A 118 10.98 -13.67 -3.49
C GLU A 118 11.81 -13.11 -2.32
N CYS A 119 11.66 -11.81 -2.06
CA CYS A 119 12.31 -11.14 -0.95
C CYS A 119 11.54 -11.29 0.39
N ASP A 120 10.40 -11.98 0.39
CA ASP A 120 9.47 -12.13 1.52
C ASP A 120 8.99 -10.76 2.06
N ILE A 121 8.72 -9.80 1.17
CA ILE A 121 8.21 -8.48 1.56
C ILE A 121 6.71 -8.57 1.82
N ASP A 122 6.37 -8.73 3.10
CA ASP A 122 5.02 -8.60 3.62
C ASP A 122 4.67 -7.12 3.92
N SER A 123 3.43 -6.88 4.32
CA SER A 123 2.89 -5.53 4.56
C SER A 123 3.62 -4.76 5.68
N LEU A 124 4.11 -5.46 6.71
CA LEU A 124 4.82 -4.86 7.83
C LEU A 124 6.23 -4.45 7.40
N ASN A 125 6.92 -5.36 6.74
CA ASN A 125 8.26 -5.10 6.24
C ASN A 125 8.24 -4.06 5.11
N PHE A 126 7.17 -4.01 4.30
CA PHE A 126 6.96 -2.95 3.32
C PHE A 126 6.79 -1.58 3.98
N LEU A 127 6.01 -1.47 5.06
CA LEU A 127 5.89 -0.25 5.83
C LEU A 127 7.24 0.20 6.43
N ASP A 128 8.00 -0.74 7.01
CA ASP A 128 9.36 -0.47 7.50
C ASP A 128 10.26 0.07 6.38
N ILE A 129 10.18 -0.50 5.16
CA ILE A 129 10.91 -0.03 3.97
C ILE A 129 10.47 1.39 3.60
N GLN A 130 9.15 1.66 3.55
CA GLN A 130 8.62 2.98 3.22
C GLN A 130 9.04 4.05 4.23
N LEU A 131 9.01 3.76 5.53
CA LEU A 131 9.46 4.71 6.55
C LEU A 131 10.96 5.01 6.44
N LYS A 132 11.78 4.02 6.11
CA LYS A 132 13.22 4.23 5.85
C LYS A 132 13.48 5.06 4.60
N LEU A 133 12.70 4.87 3.54
CA LEU A 133 12.74 5.76 2.37
C LEU A 133 12.31 7.18 2.75
N ALA A 134 11.29 7.31 3.60
CA ALA A 134 10.77 8.59 4.06
C ALA A 134 11.79 9.38 4.88
N GLU A 135 12.62 8.71 5.70
CA GLU A 135 13.77 9.32 6.39
C GLU A 135 14.78 9.96 5.40
N ALA A 136 14.93 9.37 4.20
CA ALA A 136 15.75 9.91 3.12
C ALA A 136 15.00 10.94 2.24
N GLY A 137 13.78 11.31 2.60
CA GLY A 137 12.95 12.26 1.85
C GLY A 137 12.34 11.68 0.56
N LEU A 138 12.25 10.36 0.47
CA LEU A 138 11.70 9.64 -0.68
C LEU A 138 10.44 8.85 -0.29
N MET A 139 9.57 8.60 -1.26
CA MET A 139 8.43 7.70 -1.10
C MET A 139 8.09 7.04 -2.43
N PHE A 140 7.37 5.92 -2.41
CA PHE A 140 6.75 5.41 -3.63
C PHE A 140 5.62 6.35 -4.05
N GLY A 141 5.56 6.71 -5.33
CA GLY A 141 4.49 7.55 -5.87
C GLY A 141 3.19 6.81 -6.14
N GLU A 142 3.21 5.48 -6.10
CA GLU A 142 2.09 4.58 -6.33
C GLU A 142 2.17 3.41 -5.34
N ASP A 143 1.07 2.64 -5.17
CA ASP A 143 1.08 1.44 -4.32
C ASP A 143 1.79 0.27 -4.99
N VAL A 144 3.12 0.30 -4.98
CA VAL A 144 3.96 -0.77 -5.55
C VAL A 144 3.78 -2.11 -4.85
N TYR A 145 3.23 -2.13 -3.63
CA TYR A 145 3.09 -3.35 -2.83
C TYR A 145 2.17 -4.39 -3.48
N GLN A 146 1.25 -3.97 -4.35
CA GLN A 146 0.37 -4.86 -5.09
C GLN A 146 1.08 -5.59 -6.23
N GLU A 147 2.17 -5.02 -6.72
CA GLU A 147 2.97 -5.57 -7.82
C GLU A 147 4.14 -6.38 -7.26
N GLN A 148 3.84 -7.35 -6.37
CA GLN A 148 4.87 -8.15 -5.69
C GLN A 148 5.70 -9.03 -6.61
N ASP A 149 5.20 -9.29 -7.82
CA ASP A 149 5.85 -10.08 -8.86
C ASP A 149 6.77 -9.22 -9.74
N GLN A 150 6.85 -7.92 -9.49
CA GLN A 150 7.84 -7.04 -10.10
C GLN A 150 9.14 -7.00 -9.31
N SER A 151 10.21 -6.70 -10.03
CA SER A 151 11.55 -6.59 -9.47
C SER A 151 11.70 -5.33 -8.60
N LEU A 152 12.57 -5.38 -7.59
CA LEU A 152 12.91 -4.20 -6.78
C LEU A 152 13.50 -3.06 -7.63
N GLY A 153 14.16 -3.40 -8.75
CA GLY A 153 14.62 -2.44 -9.75
C GLY A 153 13.50 -1.67 -10.43
N GLU A 154 12.34 -2.29 -10.65
CA GLU A 154 11.13 -1.63 -11.18
C GLU A 154 10.45 -0.78 -10.11
N TRP A 155 10.33 -1.31 -8.88
CA TRP A 155 9.83 -0.55 -7.74
C TRP A 155 10.63 0.75 -7.52
N ALA A 156 11.96 0.68 -7.60
CA ALA A 156 12.83 1.82 -7.41
C ALA A 156 12.60 2.96 -8.42
N ARG A 157 12.11 2.66 -9.63
CA ARG A 157 11.79 3.69 -10.64
C ARG A 157 10.55 4.50 -10.29
N ARG A 158 9.70 3.97 -9.40
CA ARG A 158 8.47 4.63 -8.91
C ARG A 158 8.70 5.37 -7.60
N ILE A 159 9.94 5.44 -7.12
CA ILE A 159 10.30 6.24 -5.96
C ILE A 159 10.47 7.70 -6.41
N GLN A 160 9.78 8.59 -5.73
CA GLN A 160 9.82 10.03 -5.98
C GLN A 160 10.22 10.80 -4.71
N PRO A 161 10.76 12.03 -4.85
CA PRO A 161 10.90 12.95 -3.74
C PRO A 161 9.56 13.18 -3.07
N MET A 162 9.57 13.19 -1.74
CA MET A 162 8.37 13.45 -0.95
C MET A 162 8.08 14.96 -0.96
N ASP A 163 6.87 15.34 -1.37
CA ASP A 163 6.40 16.72 -1.28
C ASP A 163 6.35 17.15 0.19
N ARG A 164 7.12 18.19 0.53
CA ARG A 164 7.18 18.74 1.89
C ARG A 164 5.92 19.58 2.10
N CYS A 165 5.13 19.25 3.13
CA CYS A 165 4.08 20.16 3.59
C CYS A 165 4.75 21.39 4.24
N GLU A 166 4.73 22.53 3.55
CA GLU A 166 5.42 23.78 3.95
C GLU A 166 4.81 24.46 5.19
N SER A 167 3.69 23.98 5.72
CA SER A 167 2.94 24.70 6.78
C SER A 167 3.54 24.63 8.19
N LEU A 168 4.62 23.86 8.42
CA LEU A 168 5.27 23.75 9.74
C LEU A 168 6.77 24.12 9.75
N ALA A 169 7.33 24.62 8.64
CA ALA A 169 8.72 25.07 8.60
C ALA A 169 8.98 26.35 9.44
N ASN A 170 7.92 27.07 9.81
CA ASN A 170 8.02 28.34 10.56
C ASN A 170 7.90 28.19 12.09
N SER A 171 7.80 26.97 12.62
CA SER A 171 7.93 26.73 14.07
C SER A 171 9.23 25.96 14.38
N SER A 172 10.36 26.41 13.84
CA SER A 172 11.67 26.01 14.37
C SER A 172 12.06 26.90 15.56
N GLY A 173 11.23 26.85 16.59
CA GLY A 173 11.65 27.13 17.96
C GLY A 173 12.47 25.94 18.47
N LYS A 174 13.67 26.20 18.98
CA LYS A 174 14.49 25.18 19.66
C LYS A 174 13.72 24.53 20.81
N SER A 175 14.04 23.25 21.03
CA SER A 175 13.82 22.43 22.23
C SER A 175 12.37 22.07 22.61
N GLY A 176 12.03 20.81 22.34
CA GLY A 176 11.10 20.00 23.11
C GLY A 176 11.31 18.55 22.72
N GLN A 177 11.76 17.70 23.65
CA GLN A 177 11.62 16.25 23.52
C GLN A 177 10.16 15.96 23.14
N GLY A 178 9.96 15.12 22.12
CA GLY A 178 8.65 14.85 21.55
C GLY A 178 7.63 14.51 22.62
N VAL A 179 6.46 15.15 22.52
CA VAL A 179 5.25 14.63 23.16
C VAL A 179 5.11 13.18 22.70
N ASP A 180 4.85 12.25 23.63
CA ASP A 180 4.69 10.84 23.32
C ASP A 180 3.54 10.68 22.31
N PHE A 181 3.77 9.96 21.22
CA PHE A 181 2.73 9.65 20.22
C PHE A 181 1.47 9.08 20.88
N ARG A 182 1.61 8.36 22.01
CA ARG A 182 0.49 7.89 22.83
C ARG A 182 -0.32 9.04 23.46
N ASP A 183 0.34 10.08 23.93
CA ASP A 183 -0.32 11.25 24.54
C ASP A 183 -1.09 12.07 23.49
N GLU A 184 -0.54 12.21 22.29
CA GLU A 184 -1.23 12.87 21.16
C GLU A 184 -2.48 12.10 20.75
N LEU A 185 -2.38 10.77 20.63
CA LEU A 185 -3.52 9.90 20.37
C LEU A 185 -4.55 9.91 21.51
N ALA A 186 -4.13 10.11 22.76
CA ALA A 186 -5.02 10.22 23.91
C ALA A 186 -5.92 11.46 23.83
N GLN A 187 -5.43 12.58 23.30
CA GLN A 187 -6.24 13.79 23.06
C GLN A 187 -7.35 13.52 22.03
N ILE A 188 -7.04 12.75 20.99
CA ILE A 188 -8.02 12.34 19.99
C ILE A 188 -9.05 11.39 20.61
N ILE A 189 -8.62 10.46 21.47
CA ILE A 189 -9.54 9.59 22.22
C ILE A 189 -10.49 10.42 23.09
N GLU A 190 -10.00 11.40 23.84
CA GLU A 190 -10.85 12.24 24.70
C GLU A 190 -11.93 12.95 23.87
N TYR A 191 -11.56 13.46 22.69
CA TYR A 191 -12.51 14.05 21.77
C TYR A 191 -13.57 13.04 21.27
N ILE A 192 -13.13 11.85 20.87
CA ILE A 192 -14.01 10.77 20.40
C ILE A 192 -14.95 10.31 21.53
N GLU A 193 -14.43 10.05 22.73
CA GLU A 193 -15.20 9.61 23.90
C GLU A 193 -16.25 10.65 24.31
N LYS A 194 -15.90 11.94 24.29
CA LYS A 194 -16.84 13.02 24.56
C LYS A 194 -17.95 13.12 23.52
N ARG A 195 -17.62 12.85 22.26
CA ARG A 195 -18.57 12.88 21.15
C ARG A 195 -19.44 11.63 21.08
N ALA A 196 -18.92 10.50 21.55
CA ALA A 196 -19.54 9.19 21.53
C ALA A 196 -20.16 8.80 20.17
N PRO A 197 -19.40 8.86 19.05
CA PRO A 197 -19.90 8.42 17.76
C PRO A 197 -20.20 6.92 17.78
N SER A 198 -21.28 6.49 17.15
CA SER A 198 -21.58 5.05 17.04
C SER A 198 -20.70 4.34 16.00
N THR A 199 -20.23 5.10 15.00
CA THR A 199 -19.42 4.62 13.87
C THR A 199 -18.25 5.57 13.63
N ILE A 200 -17.07 5.00 13.42
CA ILE A 200 -15.83 5.72 13.07
C ILE A 200 -15.27 5.11 11.80
N VAL A 201 -14.92 5.95 10.82
CA VAL A 201 -14.19 5.53 9.61
C VAL A 201 -12.77 6.04 9.72
N LEU A 202 -11.80 5.13 9.75
CA LEU A 202 -10.39 5.45 9.94
C LEU A 202 -9.62 5.31 8.62
N HIS A 203 -9.23 6.45 8.08
CA HIS A 203 -8.22 6.57 7.03
C HIS A 203 -6.85 6.80 7.67
N SER A 204 -5.81 6.21 7.09
CA SER A 204 -4.45 6.42 7.60
C SER A 204 -3.44 6.50 6.47
N SER A 205 -2.44 7.37 6.64
CA SER A 205 -1.19 7.34 5.90
C SER A 205 -0.08 7.13 6.91
N LEU A 206 0.30 5.87 7.13
CA LEU A 206 1.34 5.53 8.10
C LEU A 206 2.70 6.12 7.72
N VAL A 207 2.95 6.34 6.43
CA VAL A 207 4.15 7.01 5.90
C VAL A 207 4.20 8.50 6.23
N ALA A 208 3.06 9.13 6.51
CA ALA A 208 3.02 10.52 6.92
C ALA A 208 3.35 10.71 8.40
N LEU A 209 3.29 9.65 9.21
CA LEU A 209 3.69 9.67 10.61
C LEU A 209 5.22 9.75 10.69
N ARG A 210 5.72 10.67 11.50
CA ARG A 210 7.14 10.98 11.69
C ARG A 210 7.54 10.70 13.13
N ASN A 211 8.84 10.52 13.35
CA ASN A 211 9.43 10.40 14.68
C ASN A 211 8.93 9.20 15.51
N VAL A 212 8.43 8.15 14.86
CA VAL A 212 8.02 6.90 15.53
C VAL A 212 8.48 5.70 14.70
N ALA A 213 9.01 4.66 15.35
CA ALA A 213 9.44 3.44 14.67
C ALA A 213 8.23 2.61 14.20
N ALA A 214 8.28 1.96 13.03
CA ALA A 214 7.09 1.28 12.44
C ALA A 214 6.45 0.22 13.35
N LYS A 215 7.28 -0.58 14.03
CA LYS A 215 6.81 -1.60 14.99
C LYS A 215 6.08 -0.96 16.17
N GLU A 216 6.53 0.20 16.60
CA GLU A 216 5.92 0.97 17.67
C GLU A 216 4.63 1.64 17.19
N VAL A 217 4.62 2.26 16.01
CA VAL A 217 3.43 2.83 15.36
C VAL A 217 2.31 1.81 15.28
N THR A 218 2.62 0.63 14.73
CA THR A 218 1.61 -0.41 14.49
C THR A 218 0.98 -0.87 15.79
N LYS A 219 1.80 -1.17 16.80
CA LYS A 219 1.31 -1.60 18.11
C LYS A 219 0.46 -0.51 18.78
N ILE A 220 0.94 0.72 18.80
CA ILE A 220 0.22 1.85 19.40
C ILE A 220 -1.13 2.07 18.70
N LEU A 221 -1.17 2.01 17.37
CA LEU A 221 -2.41 2.17 16.62
C LEU A 221 -3.37 1.00 16.85
N LEU A 222 -2.89 -0.23 16.96
CA LEU A 222 -3.75 -1.38 17.32
C LEU A 222 -4.34 -1.21 18.73
N ASP A 223 -3.52 -0.86 19.73
CA ASP A 223 -3.97 -0.56 21.10
C ASP A 223 -5.03 0.58 21.07
N TRP A 224 -4.80 1.61 20.25
CA TRP A 224 -5.68 2.76 20.08
C TRP A 224 -7.02 2.38 19.44
N ILE A 225 -6.98 1.60 18.35
CA ILE A 225 -8.16 1.09 17.65
C ILE A 225 -8.98 0.18 18.57
N GLU A 226 -8.33 -0.74 19.28
CA GLU A 226 -9.00 -1.63 20.25
C GLU A 226 -9.74 -0.82 21.31
N ARG A 227 -9.12 0.25 21.82
CA ARG A 227 -9.76 1.14 22.81
C ARG A 227 -11.00 1.83 22.25
N ILE A 228 -10.93 2.45 21.08
CA ILE A 228 -12.10 3.11 20.48
C ILE A 228 -13.19 2.09 20.07
N ALA A 229 -12.78 0.88 19.65
CA ALA A 229 -13.67 -0.21 19.25
C ALA A 229 -14.49 -0.79 20.42
N SER A 230 -14.12 -0.50 21.66
CA SER A 230 -14.90 -0.90 22.85
C SER A 230 -16.28 -0.20 22.93
N SER A 231 -16.42 0.96 22.31
CA SER A 231 -17.64 1.79 22.37
C SER A 231 -18.20 2.17 20.99
N SER A 232 -17.33 2.24 19.98
CA SER A 232 -17.67 2.62 18.61
C SER A 232 -17.42 1.47 17.65
N THR A 233 -18.15 1.40 16.54
CA THR A 233 -17.78 0.50 15.44
C THR A 233 -16.75 1.20 14.57
N VAL A 234 -15.55 0.61 14.43
CA VAL A 234 -14.46 1.18 13.64
C VAL A 234 -14.37 0.48 12.30
N MET A 235 -14.38 1.25 11.22
CA MET A 235 -14.27 0.79 9.84
C MET A 235 -12.99 1.33 9.21
N LEU A 236 -12.21 0.47 8.57
CA LEU A 236 -11.03 0.83 7.82
C LEU A 236 -11.23 0.42 6.36
N PRO A 237 -11.03 1.32 5.38
CA PRO A 237 -11.00 0.94 3.98
C PRO A 237 -10.05 -0.21 3.73
N ALA A 238 -10.58 -1.26 3.12
CA ALA A 238 -9.86 -2.47 2.74
C ALA A 238 -10.04 -2.72 1.23
N PHE A 239 -9.96 -1.66 0.43
CA PHE A 239 -10.33 -1.69 -0.99
C PHE A 239 -9.44 -2.63 -1.80
N THR A 240 -9.98 -3.15 -2.89
CA THR A 240 -9.27 -3.97 -3.87
C THR A 240 -9.69 -3.51 -5.26
N LEU A 241 -9.11 -2.41 -5.73
CA LEU A 241 -9.41 -1.85 -7.04
C LEU A 241 -8.89 -2.74 -8.17
N SER A 242 -7.89 -3.59 -7.92
CA SER A 242 -7.48 -4.65 -8.86
C SER A 242 -8.59 -5.65 -9.18
N TYR A 243 -9.67 -5.74 -8.40
CA TYR A 243 -10.86 -6.50 -8.77
C TYR A 243 -11.44 -6.01 -10.11
N CYS A 244 -11.34 -4.73 -10.42
CA CYS A 244 -11.93 -4.17 -11.63
C CYS A 244 -11.29 -4.74 -12.91
N THR A 245 -10.01 -5.12 -12.84
CA THR A 245 -9.28 -5.74 -13.94
C THR A 245 -9.23 -7.27 -13.82
N THR A 246 -8.95 -7.79 -12.62
CA THR A 246 -8.77 -9.23 -12.38
C THR A 246 -10.08 -10.00 -12.30
N GLN A 247 -11.17 -9.31 -11.93
CA GLN A 247 -12.51 -9.87 -11.69
C GLN A 247 -12.48 -11.03 -10.69
N ARG A 248 -11.53 -11.02 -9.75
CA ARG A 248 -11.33 -12.06 -8.73
C ARG A 248 -11.17 -11.43 -7.36
N PHE A 249 -11.87 -11.97 -6.38
CA PHE A 249 -11.80 -11.52 -4.99
C PHE A 249 -11.94 -12.69 -4.02
N HIS A 250 -11.14 -12.69 -2.97
CA HIS A 250 -11.30 -13.59 -1.83
C HIS A 250 -11.15 -12.79 -0.53
N TRP A 251 -12.13 -12.89 0.36
CA TRP A 251 -12.23 -11.99 1.51
C TRP A 251 -11.01 -11.97 2.45
N THR A 252 -10.32 -13.10 2.67
CA THR A 252 -9.08 -13.16 3.47
C THR A 252 -7.78 -13.19 2.66
N GLU A 253 -7.76 -13.77 1.45
CA GLU A 253 -6.53 -13.96 0.68
C GLU A 253 -6.16 -12.73 -0.17
N THR A 254 -7.17 -11.98 -0.63
CA THR A 254 -6.96 -10.74 -1.37
C THR A 254 -6.55 -9.64 -0.40
N LYS A 255 -5.40 -9.01 -0.60
CA LYS A 255 -4.91 -7.95 0.30
C LYS A 255 -5.62 -6.62 0.08
N SER A 256 -5.56 -5.72 1.05
CA SER A 256 -6.01 -4.35 0.86
C SER A 256 -5.03 -3.53 0.01
N GLU A 257 -5.59 -2.64 -0.81
CA GLU A 257 -4.93 -1.61 -1.62
C GLU A 257 -5.13 -0.19 -1.04
N ALA A 258 -5.75 -0.08 0.15
CA ALA A 258 -6.03 1.19 0.83
C ALA A 258 -5.11 1.44 2.03
N GLY A 259 -4.01 0.68 2.12
CA GLY A 259 -3.01 0.76 3.18
C GLY A 259 -3.00 -0.48 4.08
N VAL A 260 -1.86 -0.68 4.77
CA VAL A 260 -1.58 -1.91 5.53
C VAL A 260 -2.33 -2.03 6.86
N LEU A 261 -2.86 -0.91 7.38
CA LEU A 261 -3.50 -0.88 8.71
C LEU A 261 -4.77 -1.73 8.77
N ALA A 262 -5.56 -1.77 7.70
CA ALA A 262 -6.76 -2.60 7.62
C ALA A 262 -6.42 -4.09 7.74
N ASP A 263 -5.42 -4.57 7.00
CA ASP A 263 -4.97 -5.97 7.04
C ASP A 263 -4.41 -6.33 8.43
N LEU A 264 -3.75 -5.39 9.11
CA LEU A 264 -3.25 -5.58 10.47
C LEU A 264 -4.38 -5.69 11.49
N VAL A 265 -5.39 -4.82 11.41
CA VAL A 265 -6.58 -4.90 12.26
C VAL A 265 -7.32 -6.22 12.03
N LEU A 266 -7.46 -6.66 10.76
CA LEU A 266 -8.10 -7.92 10.42
C LEU A 266 -7.38 -9.13 11.04
N ARG A 267 -6.05 -9.05 11.16
CA ARG A 267 -5.22 -10.15 11.70
C ARG A 267 -5.14 -10.14 13.22
N GLU A 268 -5.02 -8.97 13.83
CA GLU A 268 -4.64 -8.83 15.26
C GLU A 268 -5.81 -8.52 16.19
N LEU A 269 -6.94 -8.01 15.67
CA LEU A 269 -8.11 -7.64 16.46
C LEU A 269 -9.32 -8.52 16.11
N PRO A 270 -10.35 -8.61 16.99
CA PRO A 270 -11.62 -9.25 16.66
C PRO A 270 -12.36 -8.41 15.61
N ALA A 271 -11.99 -8.64 14.34
CA ALA A 271 -12.44 -7.89 13.19
C ALA A 271 -12.92 -8.83 12.08
N GLY A 272 -13.77 -8.30 11.20
CA GLY A 272 -14.20 -8.97 9.98
C GLY A 272 -14.02 -8.08 8.77
N ARG A 273 -14.18 -8.63 7.58
CA ARG A 273 -14.15 -7.86 6.32
C ARG A 273 -15.51 -7.92 5.64
N THR A 274 -16.02 -6.76 5.24
CA THR A 274 -17.34 -6.65 4.61
C THR A 274 -17.35 -7.20 3.19
N LYS A 275 -18.51 -7.68 2.74
CA LYS A 275 -18.69 -8.34 1.45
C LYS A 275 -18.84 -7.33 0.32
N HIS A 276 -17.74 -6.76 -0.14
CA HIS A 276 -17.69 -6.01 -1.40
C HIS A 276 -16.34 -6.24 -2.10
N PRO A 277 -16.30 -6.77 -3.34
CA PRO A 277 -15.05 -7.07 -4.03
C PRO A 277 -14.13 -5.87 -4.20
N ALA A 278 -14.66 -4.70 -4.63
CA ALA A 278 -13.87 -3.48 -4.79
C ALA A 278 -13.74 -2.60 -3.53
N TYR A 279 -14.83 -2.36 -2.79
CA TYR A 279 -14.89 -1.39 -1.69
C TYR A 279 -15.12 -2.02 -0.31
N SER A 280 -14.54 -3.21 -0.07
CA SER A 280 -14.65 -3.82 1.25
C SER A 280 -14.00 -2.96 2.34
N MET A 281 -14.49 -3.11 3.56
CA MET A 281 -13.98 -2.47 4.77
C MET A 281 -13.60 -3.56 5.77
N VAL A 282 -12.52 -3.37 6.52
CA VAL A 282 -12.26 -4.13 7.74
C VAL A 282 -12.98 -3.42 8.88
N VAL A 283 -13.73 -4.19 9.69
CA VAL A 283 -14.61 -3.66 10.72
C VAL A 283 -14.37 -4.37 12.05
N THR A 284 -14.27 -3.60 13.12
CA THR A 284 -14.20 -4.10 14.51
C THR A 284 -15.12 -3.28 15.42
N GLY A 285 -15.49 -3.84 16.57
CA GLY A 285 -16.43 -3.21 17.52
C GLY A 285 -17.87 -3.75 17.44
N PRO A 286 -18.84 -3.06 18.07
CA PRO A 286 -20.15 -3.64 18.41
C PRO A 286 -20.99 -4.15 17.23
N ARG A 287 -20.90 -3.51 16.05
CA ARG A 287 -21.67 -3.89 14.85
C ARG A 287 -20.85 -4.66 13.81
N ALA A 288 -19.63 -5.09 14.15
CA ALA A 288 -18.74 -5.73 13.16
C ALA A 288 -19.36 -6.96 12.51
N GLN A 289 -20.02 -7.82 13.29
CA GLN A 289 -20.68 -9.02 12.77
C GLN A 289 -21.81 -8.67 11.79
N GLU A 290 -22.74 -7.82 12.20
CA GLU A 290 -23.88 -7.36 11.39
C GLU A 290 -23.41 -6.81 10.02
N LEU A 291 -22.40 -5.94 10.06
CA LEU A 291 -21.85 -5.30 8.86
C LEU A 291 -21.11 -6.30 7.96
N CYS A 292 -20.47 -7.33 8.51
CA CYS A 292 -19.78 -8.35 7.70
C CYS A 292 -20.74 -9.37 7.08
N GLU A 293 -21.91 -9.59 7.67
CA GLU A 293 -22.91 -10.52 7.16
C GLU A 293 -23.67 -9.94 5.95
N ALA A 294 -23.80 -8.62 5.86
CA ALA A 294 -24.50 -7.93 4.77
C ALA A 294 -23.79 -8.06 3.41
N ASP A 295 -24.59 -8.28 2.36
CA ASP A 295 -24.15 -8.42 0.97
C ASP A 295 -23.98 -7.06 0.28
N TRP A 296 -23.03 -6.24 0.76
CA TRP A 296 -22.82 -4.88 0.24
C TRP A 296 -22.54 -4.81 -1.26
N TRP A 297 -21.95 -5.86 -1.83
CA TRP A 297 -21.69 -6.01 -3.26
C TRP A 297 -22.94 -5.93 -4.16
N LYS A 298 -24.15 -5.97 -3.60
CA LYS A 298 -25.41 -5.84 -4.35
C LYS A 298 -25.87 -4.40 -4.55
N TYR A 299 -25.29 -3.44 -3.81
CA TYR A 299 -25.74 -2.05 -3.79
C TYR A 299 -24.68 -1.14 -4.38
N ASP A 300 -25.10 -0.02 -4.98
CA ASP A 300 -24.17 1.04 -5.39
C ASP A 300 -23.23 1.38 -4.21
N PRO A 301 -21.91 1.40 -4.42
CA PRO A 301 -20.96 1.52 -3.33
C PRO A 301 -21.11 2.82 -2.54
N PHE A 302 -21.61 3.90 -3.13
CA PHE A 302 -21.76 5.19 -2.45
C PHE A 302 -23.21 5.64 -2.29
N GLY A 303 -24.18 4.86 -2.80
CA GLY A 303 -25.62 5.11 -2.66
C GLY A 303 -26.14 5.00 -1.23
N ASP A 304 -27.43 5.31 -1.04
CA ASP A 304 -28.05 5.33 0.28
C ASP A 304 -28.06 3.94 0.94
N ASP A 305 -28.31 2.87 0.20
CA ASP A 305 -28.31 1.50 0.75
C ASP A 305 -26.89 0.93 0.94
N SER A 306 -25.85 1.73 0.71
CA SER A 306 -24.46 1.31 0.82
C SER A 306 -23.91 1.44 2.25
N ILE A 307 -22.70 0.90 2.45
CA ILE A 307 -21.95 1.09 3.70
C ILE A 307 -21.63 2.57 3.95
N PHE A 308 -21.42 3.37 2.90
CA PHE A 308 -21.21 4.82 3.00
C PHE A 308 -22.53 5.56 3.27
N GLY A 309 -23.65 5.08 2.72
CA GLY A 309 -24.98 5.54 3.13
C GLY A 309 -25.26 5.26 4.62
N GLU A 310 -24.84 4.09 5.11
CA GLU A 310 -24.93 3.74 6.53
C GLU A 310 -24.07 4.64 7.42
N ILE A 311 -22.83 4.91 7.03
CA ILE A 311 -21.94 5.88 7.70
C ILE A 311 -22.61 7.25 7.80
N SER A 312 -23.31 7.68 6.76
CA SER A 312 -24.02 8.98 6.75
C SER A 312 -25.20 8.97 7.70
N ARG A 313 -26.05 7.92 7.65
CA ARG A 313 -27.22 7.77 8.53
C ARG A 313 -26.85 7.69 10.00
N SER A 314 -25.72 7.08 10.33
CA SER A 314 -25.25 6.95 11.72
C SER A 314 -24.53 8.20 12.22
N ALA A 315 -24.44 9.26 11.40
CA ALA A 315 -23.60 10.44 11.64
C ALA A 315 -22.16 10.03 11.99
N GLY A 316 -21.61 9.11 11.20
CA GLY A 316 -20.30 8.53 11.41
C GLY A 316 -19.19 9.57 11.37
N LEU A 317 -18.20 9.38 12.26
CA LEU A 317 -17.03 10.24 12.37
C LEU A 317 -15.93 9.74 11.45
N ILE A 318 -15.51 10.56 10.50
CA ILE A 318 -14.39 10.26 9.60
C ILE A 318 -13.11 10.79 10.24
N VAL A 319 -12.10 9.94 10.35
CA VAL A 319 -10.79 10.23 10.96
C VAL A 319 -9.71 9.96 9.93
N GLY A 320 -8.91 10.96 9.59
CA GLY A 320 -7.69 10.82 8.78
C GLY A 320 -6.44 10.98 9.60
N LEU A 321 -5.72 9.90 9.90
CA LEU A 321 -4.41 9.97 10.52
C LEU A 321 -3.34 10.19 9.45
N GLY A 322 -2.79 11.41 9.38
CA GLY A 322 -1.75 11.76 8.41
C GLY A 322 -2.24 11.86 6.96
N THR A 323 -3.56 11.88 6.73
CA THR A 323 -4.16 11.96 5.40
C THR A 323 -5.43 12.82 5.39
N SER A 324 -5.78 13.36 4.23
CA SER A 324 -7.06 14.03 3.95
C SER A 324 -7.85 13.32 2.84
N SER A 325 -7.37 12.18 2.37
CA SER A 325 -8.03 11.38 1.35
C SER A 325 -9.17 10.58 1.96
N PHE A 326 -10.32 11.23 2.14
CA PHE A 326 -11.53 10.62 2.68
C PHE A 326 -12.36 10.02 1.56
N THR A 327 -12.58 8.71 1.60
CA THR A 327 -13.33 8.01 0.54
C THR A 327 -14.81 8.41 0.52
N HIS A 328 -15.31 9.00 1.61
CA HIS A 328 -16.66 9.58 1.69
C HIS A 328 -16.88 10.72 0.67
N VAL A 329 -15.81 11.30 0.11
CA VAL A 329 -15.92 12.30 -0.96
C VAL A 329 -16.63 11.74 -2.20
N HIS A 330 -16.50 10.44 -2.49
CA HIS A 330 -17.18 9.82 -3.63
C HIS A 330 -18.69 9.77 -3.45
N ARG A 331 -19.16 9.69 -2.20
CA ARG A 331 -20.58 9.87 -1.90
C ARG A 331 -21.02 11.31 -2.08
N CYS A 332 -20.19 12.29 -1.74
CA CYS A 332 -20.48 13.70 -2.02
C CYS A 332 -20.61 13.95 -3.54
N GLU A 333 -19.72 13.34 -4.34
CA GLU A 333 -19.79 13.39 -5.80
C GLU A 333 -21.09 12.78 -6.35
N LEU A 334 -21.48 11.61 -5.85
CA LEU A 334 -22.74 10.94 -6.22
C LEU A 334 -23.96 11.81 -5.87
N LEU A 335 -24.01 12.37 -4.65
CA LEU A 335 -25.11 13.23 -4.19
C LEU A 335 -25.17 14.58 -4.93
N ALA A 336 -24.01 15.05 -5.42
CA ALA A 336 -23.90 16.25 -6.24
C ALA A 336 -24.23 15.99 -7.72
N ASP A 337 -24.36 14.73 -8.13
CA ASP A 337 -24.59 14.31 -9.51
C ASP A 337 -23.53 14.88 -10.47
N VAL A 338 -22.25 14.72 -10.11
CA VAL A 338 -21.15 15.24 -10.94
C VAL A 338 -21.05 14.48 -12.27
N PRO A 339 -20.84 15.17 -13.40
CA PRO A 339 -21.02 14.61 -14.74
C PRO A 339 -19.97 13.57 -15.13
N TYR A 340 -18.81 13.56 -14.46
CA TYR A 340 -17.71 12.63 -14.74
C TYR A 340 -17.77 11.35 -13.91
N SER A 341 -18.82 11.17 -13.10
CA SER A 341 -19.01 9.98 -12.27
C SER A 341 -20.07 9.06 -12.85
N LYS A 342 -19.85 7.75 -12.81
CA LYS A 342 -20.87 6.74 -13.11
C LYS A 342 -20.61 5.45 -12.35
N THR A 343 -21.65 4.65 -12.17
CA THR A 343 -21.54 3.29 -11.60
C THR A 343 -21.74 2.24 -12.70
N VAL A 344 -20.84 1.27 -12.78
CA VAL A 344 -20.90 0.16 -13.75
C VAL A 344 -20.91 -1.18 -13.02
N ASN A 345 -21.69 -2.14 -13.52
CA ASN A 345 -21.72 -3.49 -12.96
C ASN A 345 -20.63 -4.36 -13.60
N LEU A 346 -19.67 -4.80 -12.80
CA LEU A 346 -18.62 -5.73 -13.21
C LEU A 346 -19.00 -7.16 -12.84
N GLN A 347 -18.89 -8.06 -13.81
CA GLN A 347 -19.00 -9.50 -13.58
C GLN A 347 -17.67 -10.03 -13.07
N GLY A 348 -17.69 -10.87 -12.03
CA GLY A 348 -16.48 -11.52 -11.55
C GLY A 348 -16.77 -12.67 -10.60
N LEU A 349 -15.70 -13.30 -10.13
CA LEU A 349 -15.73 -14.39 -9.17
C LEU A 349 -15.32 -13.85 -7.79
N ALA A 350 -16.16 -14.06 -6.78
CA ALA A 350 -15.88 -13.64 -5.41
C ALA A 350 -16.07 -14.80 -4.42
N ASP A 351 -15.18 -14.95 -3.46
CA ASP A 351 -15.33 -15.87 -2.32
C ASP A 351 -15.43 -15.08 -1.02
N PHE A 352 -16.55 -15.25 -0.33
CA PHE A 352 -16.83 -14.63 0.98
C PHE A 352 -16.80 -15.65 2.14
N GLY A 353 -16.13 -16.79 1.96
CA GLY A 353 -15.99 -17.87 2.93
C GLY A 353 -16.91 -19.07 2.70
N GLY A 354 -17.78 -19.01 1.69
CA GLY A 354 -18.69 -20.10 1.29
C GLY A 354 -18.25 -20.84 0.01
N GLY A 355 -17.08 -20.50 -0.54
CA GLY A 355 -16.65 -20.90 -1.86
C GLY A 355 -16.93 -19.82 -2.91
N PRO A 356 -16.29 -19.92 -4.09
CA PRO A 356 -16.38 -18.90 -5.12
C PRO A 356 -17.77 -18.86 -5.76
N ILE A 357 -18.34 -17.65 -5.86
CA ILE A 357 -19.62 -17.35 -6.50
C ILE A 357 -19.46 -16.31 -7.60
N ASN A 358 -20.31 -16.39 -8.63
CA ASN A 358 -20.41 -15.33 -9.63
C ASN A 358 -21.17 -14.13 -9.04
N VAL A 359 -20.59 -12.95 -9.16
CA VAL A 359 -21.17 -11.70 -8.68
C VAL A 359 -21.24 -10.68 -9.81
N SER A 360 -22.29 -9.86 -9.76
CA SER A 360 -22.46 -8.67 -10.58
C SER A 360 -22.34 -7.47 -9.65
N THR A 361 -21.15 -6.91 -9.54
CA THR A 361 -20.82 -5.91 -8.51
C THR A 361 -20.82 -4.50 -9.11
N PRO A 362 -21.59 -3.55 -8.57
CA PRO A 362 -21.50 -2.15 -8.96
C PRO A 362 -20.18 -1.56 -8.51
N VAL A 363 -19.50 -0.86 -9.42
CA VAL A 363 -18.23 -0.20 -9.19
C VAL A 363 -18.33 1.25 -9.63
N TYR A 364 -17.92 2.15 -8.75
CA TYR A 364 -17.91 3.59 -9.01
C TYR A 364 -16.66 3.97 -9.80
N ILE A 365 -16.86 4.66 -10.91
CA ILE A 365 -15.78 5.10 -11.79
C ILE A 365 -15.90 6.58 -12.09
N ARG A 366 -14.76 7.26 -12.09
CA ARG A 366 -14.60 8.61 -12.61
C ARG A 366 -14.12 8.49 -14.05
N ASP A 367 -15.05 8.36 -14.98
CA ASP A 367 -14.75 8.05 -16.38
C ASP A 367 -14.19 9.26 -17.12
N ILE A 368 -13.18 9.06 -17.95
CA ILE A 368 -12.72 10.03 -18.95
C ILE A 368 -13.17 9.50 -20.30
N LYS A 369 -14.14 10.17 -20.93
CA LYS A 369 -14.69 9.73 -22.23
C LYS A 369 -13.58 9.45 -23.24
N GLY A 370 -13.40 8.18 -23.61
CA GLY A 370 -12.44 7.75 -24.63
C GLY A 370 -11.11 7.20 -24.12
N LEU A 371 -10.89 7.11 -22.80
CA LEU A 371 -9.76 6.39 -22.20
C LEU A 371 -10.28 5.14 -21.46
N PRO A 372 -9.66 3.95 -21.65
CA PRO A 372 -10.11 2.71 -21.02
C PRO A 372 -9.91 2.71 -19.49
N GLU A 373 -10.60 1.75 -18.89
CA GLU A 373 -11.19 1.77 -17.54
C GLU A 373 -10.19 1.84 -16.37
N HIS A 374 -10.60 2.54 -15.30
CA HIS A 374 -10.01 2.56 -13.94
C HIS A 374 -8.92 3.60 -13.62
N SER A 375 -8.77 4.66 -14.42
CA SER A 375 -8.07 5.87 -13.94
C SER A 375 -9.05 6.76 -13.18
N PHE A 376 -8.83 6.97 -11.88
CA PHE A 376 -9.58 8.00 -11.15
C PHE A 376 -9.05 9.36 -11.57
N LEU A 377 -9.91 10.22 -12.13
CA LEU A 377 -9.60 11.64 -12.27
C LEU A 377 -9.08 12.17 -10.93
N ALA A 378 -7.87 12.71 -10.94
CA ALA A 378 -7.16 13.06 -9.72
C ALA A 378 -7.94 14.12 -8.94
N HIS A 379 -8.24 13.81 -7.68
CA HIS A 379 -9.03 14.65 -6.76
C HIS A 379 -8.15 15.65 -6.03
N ASP A 380 -8.61 16.89 -5.96
CA ASP A 380 -7.97 17.94 -5.17
C ASP A 380 -8.42 17.89 -3.71
N THR A 381 -7.77 17.04 -2.90
CA THR A 381 -8.05 16.92 -1.45
C THR A 381 -7.70 18.20 -0.68
N THR A 382 -6.84 19.07 -1.22
CA THR A 382 -6.53 20.36 -0.59
C THR A 382 -7.71 21.31 -0.66
N ARG A 383 -8.49 21.24 -1.75
CA ARG A 383 -9.76 21.95 -1.87
C ARG A 383 -10.77 21.41 -0.87
N ASP A 384 -10.91 20.09 -0.72
CA ASP A 384 -11.81 19.50 0.29
C ASP A 384 -11.55 20.09 1.68
N VAL A 385 -10.29 20.06 2.13
CA VAL A 385 -9.88 20.59 3.44
C VAL A 385 -10.21 22.09 3.57
N ARG A 386 -9.98 22.88 2.52
CA ARG A 386 -10.28 24.32 2.52
C ARG A 386 -11.78 24.59 2.68
N GLU A 387 -12.62 23.89 1.94
CA GLU A 387 -14.08 24.09 2.00
C GLU A 387 -14.69 23.54 3.30
N MET A 388 -14.05 22.53 3.92
CA MET A 388 -14.46 21.94 5.20
C MET A 388 -13.87 22.63 6.44
N ARG A 389 -13.05 23.68 6.29
CA ARG A 389 -12.27 24.25 7.41
C ARG A 389 -13.06 24.59 8.69
N ASP A 390 -14.35 24.92 8.55
CA ASP A 390 -15.18 25.31 9.69
C ASP A 390 -15.72 24.10 10.48
N VAL A 391 -15.87 22.95 9.81
CA VAL A 391 -16.40 21.69 10.38
C VAL A 391 -15.29 20.68 10.68
N LEU A 392 -14.12 20.85 10.08
CA LEU A 392 -12.95 20.04 10.32
C LEU A 392 -12.36 20.33 11.72
N ARG A 393 -11.89 19.28 12.40
CA ARG A 393 -11.07 19.38 13.60
C ARG A 393 -9.71 18.76 13.33
N GLU A 394 -8.66 19.46 13.72
CA GLU A 394 -7.28 19.04 13.51
C GLU A 394 -6.58 18.82 14.85
N PHE A 395 -5.86 17.72 14.98
CA PHE A 395 -5.03 17.39 16.14
C PHE A 395 -3.61 17.10 15.66
N PRO A 396 -2.57 17.63 16.34
CA PRO A 396 -1.20 17.22 16.04
C PRO A 396 -1.02 15.74 16.39
N VAL A 397 -0.34 14.99 15.53
CA VAL A 397 0.00 13.58 15.79
C VAL A 397 1.27 13.18 15.03
N ALA A 398 2.26 12.64 15.72
CA ALA A 398 3.52 12.11 15.18
C ALA A 398 4.15 13.02 14.12
N GLY A 399 4.26 14.33 14.39
CA GLY A 399 4.84 15.29 13.43
C GLY A 399 4.01 15.55 12.17
N THR A 400 2.76 15.11 12.14
CA THR A 400 1.72 15.43 11.15
C THR A 400 0.42 15.81 11.89
N CYS A 401 -0.74 15.67 11.24
CA CYS A 401 -2.04 15.93 11.86
C CYS A 401 -3.05 14.79 11.62
N ALA A 402 -3.95 14.63 12.59
CA ALA A 402 -5.19 13.90 12.46
C ALA A 402 -6.32 14.88 12.11
N ARG A 403 -7.13 14.55 11.12
CA ARG A 403 -8.29 15.34 10.69
C ARG A 403 -9.59 14.60 10.94
N LEU A 404 -10.50 15.24 11.64
CA LEU A 404 -11.77 14.66 12.05
C LEU A 404 -12.94 15.50 11.53
N VAL A 405 -13.92 14.85 10.90
CA VAL A 405 -15.15 15.48 10.38
C VAL A 405 -16.29 14.48 10.39
N ASP A 406 -17.53 14.92 10.58
CA ASP A 406 -18.69 14.05 10.43
C ASP A 406 -19.03 13.87 8.96
N ALA A 407 -19.48 12.67 8.60
CA ALA A 407 -19.98 12.37 7.27
C ALA A 407 -21.07 13.38 6.82
N ILE A 408 -22.02 13.70 7.71
CA ILE A 408 -23.10 14.65 7.41
C ILE A 408 -22.60 16.08 7.22
N ASP A 409 -21.58 16.50 7.98
CA ASP A 409 -21.01 17.84 7.87
C ASP A 409 -20.19 17.97 6.59
N MET A 410 -19.41 16.93 6.26
CA MET A 410 -18.71 16.82 4.98
C MET A 410 -19.67 16.93 3.80
N GLU A 411 -20.77 16.17 3.79
CA GLU A 411 -21.80 16.25 2.76
C GLU A 411 -22.42 17.65 2.67
N SER A 412 -22.76 18.25 3.83
CA SER A 412 -23.37 19.59 3.89
C SER A 412 -22.49 20.69 3.30
N LYS A 413 -21.16 20.53 3.36
CA LYS A 413 -20.19 21.50 2.85
C LYS A 413 -19.84 21.25 1.39
N LEU A 414 -19.55 20.00 1.04
CA LEU A 414 -18.99 19.68 -0.28
C LEU A 414 -20.06 19.58 -1.36
N VAL A 415 -21.21 18.95 -1.08
CA VAL A 415 -22.26 18.68 -2.09
C VAL A 415 -22.77 19.97 -2.75
N PRO A 416 -23.11 21.06 -2.02
CA PRO A 416 -23.57 22.29 -2.66
C PRO A 416 -22.53 22.91 -3.58
N ILE A 417 -21.25 22.88 -3.19
CA ILE A 417 -20.16 23.46 -3.98
C ILE A 417 -19.91 22.61 -5.22
N MET A 418 -19.92 21.29 -5.10
CA MET A 418 -19.80 20.36 -6.22
C MET A 418 -20.94 20.54 -7.23
N ARG A 419 -22.17 20.84 -6.79
CA ARG A 419 -23.26 21.17 -7.72
C ARG A 419 -23.01 22.45 -8.51
N THR A 420 -22.43 23.48 -7.88
CA THR A 420 -22.12 24.75 -8.55
C THR A 420 -20.85 24.70 -9.40
N GLU A 421 -19.87 23.90 -8.99
CA GLU A 421 -18.58 23.73 -9.62
C GLU A 421 -18.27 22.23 -9.77
N PRO A 422 -18.96 21.51 -10.68
CA PRO A 422 -18.84 20.05 -10.80
C PRO A 422 -17.40 19.60 -10.97
N PHE A 423 -16.63 20.25 -11.85
CA PHE A 423 -15.22 19.93 -12.07
C PHE A 423 -14.28 20.58 -11.04
N GLY A 424 -14.80 21.39 -10.12
CA GLY A 424 -14.00 22.22 -9.23
C GLY A 424 -13.10 21.45 -8.28
N PHE A 425 -13.43 20.20 -7.98
CA PHE A 425 -12.69 19.34 -7.05
C PHE A 425 -11.72 18.38 -7.75
N LEU A 426 -11.59 18.47 -9.07
CA LEU A 426 -10.51 17.80 -9.79
C LEU A 426 -9.24 18.66 -9.79
N HIS A 427 -8.07 18.04 -9.92
CA HIS A 427 -6.83 18.78 -10.23
C HIS A 427 -6.94 19.50 -11.58
N LEU A 428 -6.16 20.57 -11.77
CA LEU A 428 -6.25 21.43 -12.95
C LEU A 428 -6.15 20.68 -14.28
N GLU A 429 -5.26 19.69 -14.38
CA GLU A 429 -5.11 18.85 -15.58
C GLU A 429 -6.36 17.99 -15.83
N ALA A 430 -6.82 17.29 -14.78
CA ALA A 430 -8.04 16.48 -14.79
C ALA A 430 -9.31 17.31 -15.12
N ARG A 431 -9.36 18.59 -14.74
CA ARG A 431 -10.48 19.50 -15.11
C ARG A 431 -10.58 19.70 -16.61
N ALA A 432 -9.45 19.90 -17.27
CA ALA A 432 -9.45 20.16 -18.71
C ALA A 432 -9.96 18.94 -19.47
N GLU A 433 -9.49 17.75 -19.10
CA GLU A 433 -9.92 16.48 -19.67
C GLU A 433 -11.41 16.22 -19.41
N ALA A 434 -11.86 16.39 -18.16
CA ALA A 434 -13.25 16.16 -17.79
C ALA A 434 -14.21 17.13 -18.52
N ARG A 435 -13.85 18.41 -18.68
CA ARG A 435 -14.67 19.38 -19.43
C ARG A 435 -14.76 19.07 -20.92
N GLN A 436 -13.71 18.51 -21.52
CA GLN A 436 -13.74 18.08 -22.92
C GLN A 436 -14.63 16.83 -23.09
N ALA A 437 -14.54 15.90 -22.14
CA ALA A 437 -15.33 14.67 -22.13
C ALA A 437 -16.83 14.91 -21.86
N TYR A 438 -17.13 15.85 -20.95
CA TYR A 438 -18.47 16.19 -20.47
C TYR A 438 -18.70 17.71 -20.53
N PRO A 439 -18.98 18.28 -21.73
CA PRO A 439 -19.33 19.68 -21.82
C PRO A 439 -20.61 19.93 -21.02
N SER A 440 -20.55 20.82 -20.02
CA SER A 440 -21.75 21.31 -19.34
C SER A 440 -22.61 22.02 -20.39
N GLU A 441 -23.89 21.69 -20.47
CA GLU A 441 -24.85 22.55 -21.19
C GLU A 441 -24.81 23.93 -20.52
N GLU A 442 -24.14 24.89 -21.15
CA GLU A 442 -24.25 26.29 -20.76
C GLU A 442 -25.74 26.61 -20.71
N HIS A 443 -26.27 26.86 -19.52
CA HIS A 443 -27.59 27.44 -19.38
C HIS A 443 -27.59 28.71 -20.22
N GLY A 444 -28.39 28.68 -21.30
CA GLY A 444 -28.41 29.69 -22.32
C GLY A 444 -28.52 31.09 -21.70
N ASN A 445 -27.50 31.91 -21.95
CA ASN A 445 -27.66 33.35 -21.91
C ASN A 445 -28.72 33.72 -22.95
N LEU A 446 -29.97 33.81 -22.52
CA LEU A 446 -30.96 34.67 -23.15
C LEU A 446 -30.45 36.11 -23.00
N ALA A 447 -29.70 36.57 -24.00
CA ALA A 447 -29.52 38.00 -24.21
C ALA A 447 -30.88 38.61 -24.57
N PRO A 448 -31.29 39.73 -23.96
CA PRO A 448 -32.48 40.44 -24.40
C PRO A 448 -32.14 41.23 -25.67
N ASP A 449 -32.80 40.89 -26.77
CA ASP A 449 -32.96 41.76 -27.95
C ASP A 449 -34.22 42.61 -27.81
#